data_AF-A0A7Y7ILM5-F1
#
_entry.id   AF-A0A7Y7ILM5-F1
#
_cell.length_a   1.000
_cell.length_b   1.000
_cell.length_c   1.000
_cell.angle_alpha   90.00
_cell.angle_beta   90.00
_cell.angle_gamma   90.00
#
_symmetry.space_group_name_H-M   'P 1'
#
loop_
_entity.id
_entity.type
_entity.pdbx_description
1 polymer ?
#
loop_
_entity_poly.entity_id
_entity_poly.type
_entity_poly.pdbx_seq_one_letter_code
_entity_poly.pdbx_strand_id
1 'polypeptide(L)'
;MKTFGWDTVFAIKTDQVNAMLAANSEKTVLDFTVPLPGGSDRKASGRFLAWQITDGGSSEIIHLKLTIADGTLSDGGNSYPLRGLTLVIATHLRWIERTNQEEELQFDYNRLGEPDNPPEPGELAVIALRDPDRALSAELNALLAFALGGFLVQNAGSVRFVFAAVNLVPPATNSWLTPQQNAYGYYQAEGSLQGFLVIYSVTNDRDISQLQRTVDPTVLPTTTNASFAISDELYLTNIIAPSLGNAFSTGTDAFLYDSGQGVLRNTRRLHTRTVRSGLINYYPFIDALEVRSGDGALQGLYGGGVDLKAGISMTYTIGANNAAHFTDGILQFAADPRPSESHSAHIPWYWFIGGLIVIAIIEIVVPIISNDIAGQISNDNRERLALGKYPPSSILWGGSSAISVTDIKVNGAMWLSGNI
;
A
#
# COMPACT_ATOMS: atom_id res chain seq x y z
N MET A 1 -0.69 12.51 -0.11
CA MET A 1 -0.35 11.16 -0.60
C MET A 1 -1.44 10.69 -1.55
N LYS A 2 -1.14 9.88 -2.57
CA LYS A 2 -2.14 9.35 -3.52
C LYS A 2 -1.93 7.86 -3.78
N THR A 3 -3.04 7.11 -3.81
CA THR A 3 -3.07 5.71 -4.27
C THR A 3 -3.43 5.60 -5.75
N PHE A 4 -3.57 6.72 -6.47
CA PHE A 4 -3.89 6.77 -7.91
C PHE A 4 -5.11 5.93 -8.32
N GLY A 5 -6.12 5.91 -7.45
CA GLY A 5 -7.36 5.18 -7.68
C GLY A 5 -7.32 3.73 -7.22
N TRP A 6 -6.22 3.22 -6.66
CA TRP A 6 -6.18 1.93 -5.97
C TRP A 6 -6.68 2.04 -4.53
N ASP A 7 -7.21 0.95 -3.98
CA ASP A 7 -7.70 0.91 -2.59
C ASP A 7 -6.56 0.66 -1.61
N THR A 8 -5.63 -0.24 -1.97
CA THR A 8 -4.40 -0.48 -1.22
C THR A 8 -3.19 -0.58 -2.11
N VAL A 9 -2.03 -0.18 -1.58
CA VAL A 9 -0.72 -0.29 -2.26
C VAL A 9 0.31 -0.84 -1.28
N PHE A 10 0.89 -2.00 -1.57
CA PHE A 10 1.91 -2.64 -0.74
C PHE A 10 3.25 -2.65 -1.50
N ALA A 11 4.23 -1.89 -1.02
CA ALA A 11 5.56 -1.84 -1.62
C ALA A 11 6.62 -2.46 -0.70
N ILE A 12 7.56 -3.22 -1.29
CA ILE A 12 8.74 -3.74 -0.60
C ILE A 12 10.01 -3.45 -1.39
N LYS A 13 11.11 -3.20 -0.68
CA LYS A 13 12.43 -2.98 -1.31
C LYS A 13 12.88 -4.24 -2.04
N THR A 14 13.48 -4.08 -3.22
CA THR A 14 14.06 -5.19 -3.99
C THR A 14 15.13 -5.95 -3.23
N ASP A 15 15.87 -5.30 -2.34
CA ASP A 15 16.84 -5.96 -1.47
C ASP A 15 16.17 -7.01 -0.56
N GLN A 16 14.97 -6.71 -0.07
CA GLN A 16 14.19 -7.65 0.73
C GLN A 16 13.67 -8.81 -0.14
N VAL A 17 13.22 -8.53 -1.37
CA VAL A 17 12.85 -9.59 -2.34
C VAL A 17 14.05 -10.50 -2.63
N ASN A 18 15.23 -9.91 -2.81
CA ASN A 18 16.48 -10.63 -3.07
C ASN A 18 16.90 -11.49 -1.87
N ALA A 19 16.70 -11.00 -0.64
CA ALA A 19 16.90 -11.80 0.56
C ALA A 19 15.95 -13.00 0.60
N MET A 20 14.67 -12.81 0.23
CA MET A 20 13.69 -13.90 0.14
C MET A 20 14.05 -14.93 -0.94
N LEU A 21 14.45 -14.48 -2.14
CA LEU A 21 14.93 -15.34 -3.23
C LEU A 21 16.16 -16.15 -2.80
N ALA A 22 17.11 -15.54 -2.09
CA ALA A 22 18.28 -16.23 -1.58
C ALA A 22 17.93 -17.26 -0.50
N ALA A 23 17.03 -16.92 0.41
CA ALA A 23 16.58 -17.83 1.47
C ALA A 23 15.77 -19.03 0.93
N ASN A 24 15.16 -18.90 -0.25
CA ASN A 24 14.35 -19.94 -0.91
C ASN A 24 14.96 -20.37 -2.25
N SER A 25 16.29 -20.38 -2.35
CA SER A 25 17.00 -20.68 -3.60
C SER A 25 16.72 -22.10 -4.13
N GLU A 26 16.26 -23.01 -3.28
CA GLU A 26 15.80 -24.35 -3.65
C GLU A 26 14.50 -24.34 -4.47
N LYS A 27 13.76 -23.22 -4.49
CA LYS A 27 12.56 -23.02 -5.31
C LYS A 27 12.86 -22.39 -6.68
N THR A 28 14.12 -22.13 -6.99
CA THR A 28 14.56 -21.71 -8.32
C THR A 28 15.48 -22.77 -8.94
N VAL A 29 15.84 -22.59 -10.20
CA VAL A 29 16.79 -23.49 -10.88
C VAL A 29 18.20 -22.95 -10.67
N LEU A 30 19.05 -23.77 -10.04
CA LEU A 30 20.43 -23.41 -9.72
C LEU A 30 21.44 -24.14 -10.59
N ASP A 31 21.30 -25.44 -10.80
CA ASP A 31 22.24 -26.22 -11.61
C ASP A 31 21.79 -26.28 -13.06
N PHE A 32 22.73 -26.16 -14.00
CA PHE A 32 22.45 -26.23 -15.43
C PHE A 32 23.43 -27.15 -16.16
N THR A 33 22.95 -27.76 -17.23
CA THR A 33 23.78 -28.44 -18.24
C THR A 33 23.10 -28.26 -19.58
N VAL A 34 23.76 -27.58 -20.51
CA VAL A 34 23.20 -27.13 -21.78
C VAL A 34 24.14 -27.47 -22.93
N PRO A 35 23.63 -28.07 -24.03
CA PRO A 35 24.38 -28.16 -25.27
C PRO A 35 24.45 -26.76 -25.93
N LEU A 36 25.56 -26.46 -26.59
CA LEU A 36 25.65 -25.28 -27.45
C LEU A 36 25.43 -25.68 -28.92
N PRO A 37 24.81 -24.81 -29.74
CA PRO A 37 24.70 -25.06 -31.18
C PRO A 37 26.07 -25.28 -31.84
N GLY A 38 26.13 -26.15 -32.85
CA GLY A 38 27.33 -26.34 -33.68
C GLY A 38 28.20 -27.56 -33.38
N GLY A 39 27.82 -28.45 -32.44
CA GLY A 39 28.54 -29.71 -32.23
C GLY A 39 28.15 -30.43 -30.93
N SER A 40 28.29 -31.76 -30.87
CA SER A 40 27.98 -32.57 -29.68
C SER A 40 29.02 -32.44 -28.55
N ASP A 41 30.19 -31.92 -28.88
CA ASP A 41 31.32 -31.61 -28.02
C ASP A 41 31.25 -30.21 -27.38
N ARG A 42 30.27 -29.40 -27.80
CA ARG A 42 30.02 -28.06 -27.27
C ARG A 42 28.96 -28.12 -26.17
N LYS A 43 29.38 -27.91 -24.93
CA LYS A 43 28.48 -27.98 -23.76
C LYS A 43 28.90 -27.05 -22.66
N ALA A 44 27.94 -26.45 -21.98
CA ALA A 44 28.17 -25.70 -20.75
C ALA A 44 27.46 -26.36 -19.57
N SER A 45 28.14 -26.44 -18.44
CA SER A 45 27.55 -26.93 -17.19
C SER A 45 28.06 -26.11 -16.02
N GLY A 46 27.22 -25.88 -15.03
CA GLY A 46 27.60 -25.11 -13.86
C GLY A 46 26.43 -24.88 -12.93
N ARG A 47 26.63 -23.94 -12.01
CA ARG A 47 25.66 -23.58 -10.99
C ARG A 47 25.52 -22.06 -10.90
N PHE A 48 24.28 -21.58 -10.88
CA PHE A 48 23.95 -20.20 -10.55
C PHE A 48 24.01 -19.97 -9.03
N LEU A 49 24.37 -18.76 -8.64
CA LEU A 49 24.02 -18.20 -7.35
C LEU A 49 22.50 -17.99 -7.28
N ALA A 50 22.00 -17.67 -6.09
CA ALA A 50 20.61 -17.25 -5.92
C ALA A 50 20.26 -16.12 -6.89
N TRP A 51 19.07 -16.22 -7.49
CA TRP A 51 18.59 -15.21 -8.43
C TRP A 51 18.34 -13.90 -7.70
N GLN A 52 18.58 -12.78 -8.37
CA GLN A 52 18.37 -11.46 -7.79
C GLN A 52 17.65 -10.56 -8.78
N ILE A 53 16.63 -9.84 -8.33
CA ILE A 53 16.10 -8.69 -9.05
C ILE A 53 17.20 -7.63 -9.17
N THR A 54 17.34 -7.07 -10.36
CA THR A 54 18.28 -6.00 -10.70
C THR A 54 17.54 -4.82 -11.34
N ASP A 55 18.27 -3.73 -11.48
CA ASP A 55 17.85 -2.51 -12.15
C ASP A 55 17.44 -2.70 -13.64
N GLY A 56 16.69 -1.73 -14.14
CA GLY A 56 16.26 -1.64 -15.53
C GLY A 56 14.89 -2.25 -15.83
N GLY A 57 14.25 -2.90 -14.84
CA GLY A 57 12.84 -3.28 -14.95
C GLY A 57 11.94 -2.05 -15.10
N SER A 58 10.74 -2.25 -15.63
CA SER A 58 9.77 -1.18 -15.86
C SER A 58 8.35 -1.72 -15.81
N SER A 59 7.46 -1.08 -15.04
CA SER A 59 6.06 -1.48 -14.93
C SER A 59 5.95 -2.97 -14.55
N GLU A 60 5.45 -3.84 -15.42
CA GLU A 60 5.31 -5.29 -15.16
C GLU A 60 6.58 -6.10 -15.45
N ILE A 61 7.58 -5.50 -16.11
CA ILE A 61 8.79 -6.22 -16.48
C ILE A 61 9.78 -6.20 -15.31
N ILE A 62 10.14 -7.39 -14.85
CA ILE A 62 11.17 -7.60 -13.83
C ILE A 62 12.46 -8.03 -14.51
N HIS A 63 13.55 -7.36 -14.17
CA HIS A 63 14.89 -7.79 -14.54
C HIS A 63 15.51 -8.64 -13.45
N LEU A 64 16.11 -9.76 -13.84
CA LEU A 64 16.82 -10.66 -12.94
C LEU A 64 18.26 -10.79 -13.41
N LYS A 65 19.17 -10.87 -12.45
CA LYS A 65 20.56 -11.28 -12.67
C LYS A 65 20.81 -12.65 -12.05
N LEU A 66 21.39 -13.53 -12.85
CA LEU A 66 21.75 -14.90 -12.51
C LEU A 66 23.26 -15.04 -12.72
N THR A 67 24.01 -14.87 -11.63
CA THR A 67 25.47 -14.99 -11.65
C THR A 67 25.88 -16.45 -11.52
N ILE A 68 26.80 -16.91 -12.36
CA ILE A 68 27.33 -18.28 -12.31
C ILE A 68 28.38 -18.36 -11.20
N ALA A 69 28.13 -19.20 -10.20
CA ALA A 69 29.01 -19.44 -9.06
C ALA A 69 30.26 -20.23 -9.48
N ASP A 70 30.04 -21.29 -10.25
CA ASP A 70 31.05 -22.13 -10.86
C ASP A 70 30.48 -22.79 -12.13
N GLY A 71 31.37 -23.31 -12.96
CA GLY A 71 30.99 -23.98 -14.19
C GLY A 71 32.08 -23.94 -15.25
N THR A 72 31.82 -24.67 -16.33
CA THR A 72 32.74 -24.81 -17.45
C THR A 72 31.97 -24.89 -18.76
N LEU A 73 32.47 -24.19 -19.77
CA LEU A 73 32.09 -24.34 -21.17
C LEU A 73 33.19 -25.12 -21.90
N SER A 74 32.82 -26.25 -22.50
CA SER A 74 33.65 -27.02 -23.43
C SER A 74 33.29 -26.62 -24.85
N ASP A 75 34.30 -26.31 -25.67
CA ASP A 75 34.14 -25.99 -27.10
C ASP A 75 35.30 -26.58 -27.91
N GLY A 76 35.04 -27.63 -28.69
CA GLY A 76 36.04 -28.22 -29.59
C GLY A 76 37.33 -28.68 -28.89
N GLY A 77 37.25 -29.11 -27.63
CA GLY A 77 38.39 -29.52 -26.79
C GLY A 77 39.00 -28.40 -25.94
N ASN A 78 38.60 -27.13 -26.14
CA ASN A 78 38.94 -26.03 -25.25
C ASN A 78 37.96 -25.97 -24.07
N SER A 79 38.43 -25.46 -22.94
CA SER A 79 37.65 -25.35 -21.70
C SER A 79 37.74 -23.93 -21.16
N TYR A 80 36.58 -23.29 -20.96
CA TYR A 80 36.46 -21.93 -20.46
C TYR A 80 35.77 -21.94 -19.10
N PRO A 81 36.33 -21.29 -18.06
CA PRO A 81 35.64 -21.14 -16.79
C PRO A 81 34.44 -20.19 -16.94
N LEU A 82 33.34 -20.50 -16.28
CA LEU A 82 32.12 -19.67 -16.32
C LEU A 82 31.88 -18.87 -15.03
N ARG A 83 32.74 -19.04 -14.02
CA ARG A 83 32.61 -18.35 -12.73
C ARG A 83 32.58 -16.83 -12.93
N GLY A 84 31.59 -16.17 -12.35
CA GLY A 84 31.44 -14.71 -12.36
C GLY A 84 30.67 -14.16 -13.56
N LEU A 85 30.44 -14.95 -14.61
CA LEU A 85 29.56 -14.55 -15.70
C LEU A 85 28.14 -14.33 -15.17
N THR A 86 27.50 -13.26 -15.61
CA THR A 86 26.17 -12.88 -15.12
C THR A 86 25.19 -12.76 -16.27
N LEU A 87 24.21 -13.67 -16.29
CA LEU A 87 23.08 -13.60 -17.21
C LEU A 87 22.06 -12.61 -16.67
N VAL A 88 21.70 -11.61 -17.47
CA VAL A 88 20.60 -10.68 -17.18
C VAL A 88 19.42 -11.04 -18.07
N ILE A 89 18.29 -11.31 -17.46
CA ILE A 89 17.04 -11.67 -18.14
C ILE A 89 15.93 -10.70 -17.75
N ALA A 90 14.92 -10.60 -18.60
CA ALA A 90 13.69 -9.86 -18.34
C ALA A 90 12.48 -10.80 -18.50
N THR A 91 11.50 -10.69 -17.61
CA THR A 91 10.27 -11.48 -17.67
C THR A 91 9.13 -10.78 -16.93
N HIS A 92 7.91 -11.24 -17.16
CA HIS A 92 6.73 -10.84 -16.39
C HIS A 92 6.54 -11.75 -15.17
N LEU A 93 5.72 -11.28 -14.24
CA LEU A 93 5.05 -12.10 -13.24
C LEU A 93 3.59 -12.29 -13.62
N ARG A 94 2.97 -13.34 -13.08
CA ARG A 94 1.52 -13.58 -13.20
C ARG A 94 0.92 -13.95 -11.86
N TRP A 95 -0.34 -13.57 -11.70
CA TRP A 95 -1.19 -14.10 -10.65
C TRP A 95 -1.66 -15.50 -11.04
N ILE A 96 -1.49 -16.45 -10.13
CA ILE A 96 -1.96 -17.82 -10.26
C ILE A 96 -3.05 -18.03 -9.22
N GLU A 97 -4.27 -18.23 -9.69
CA GLU A 97 -5.41 -18.58 -8.84
C GLU A 97 -5.20 -19.96 -8.19
N ARG A 98 -5.36 -20.02 -6.87
CA ARG A 98 -5.38 -21.26 -6.08
C ARG A 98 -6.81 -21.69 -5.79
N THR A 99 -7.65 -20.71 -5.47
CA THR A 99 -9.09 -20.82 -5.26
C THR A 99 -9.75 -19.55 -5.81
N ASN A 100 -11.08 -19.43 -5.71
CA ASN A 100 -11.82 -18.26 -6.19
C ASN A 100 -11.43 -16.93 -5.50
N GLN A 101 -10.63 -16.96 -4.43
CA GLN A 101 -10.25 -15.75 -3.68
C GLN A 101 -8.75 -15.70 -3.35
N GLU A 102 -8.02 -16.78 -3.57
CA GLU A 102 -6.59 -16.90 -3.23
C GLU A 102 -5.74 -16.87 -4.49
N GLU A 103 -4.73 -16.00 -4.50
CA GLU A 103 -3.82 -15.82 -5.64
C GLU A 103 -2.37 -15.84 -5.18
N GLU A 104 -1.48 -16.37 -6.01
CA GLU A 104 -0.03 -16.32 -5.83
C GLU A 104 0.64 -15.61 -7.00
N LEU A 105 1.52 -14.66 -6.71
CA LEU A 105 2.35 -13.98 -7.70
C LEU A 105 3.61 -14.81 -7.97
N GLN A 106 3.77 -15.30 -9.21
CA GLN A 106 4.89 -16.14 -9.63
C GLN A 106 5.47 -15.65 -10.96
N PHE A 107 6.64 -16.16 -11.35
CA PHE A 107 7.21 -15.88 -12.67
C PHE A 107 6.29 -16.35 -13.81
N ASP A 108 6.26 -15.57 -14.89
CA ASP A 108 5.48 -15.88 -16.09
C ASP A 108 6.38 -15.99 -17.33
N TYR A 109 6.97 -17.17 -17.49
CA TYR A 109 7.65 -17.51 -18.73
C TYR A 109 7.50 -18.98 -19.11
N ASN A 110 7.31 -19.24 -20.39
CA ASN A 110 7.23 -20.58 -20.99
C ASN A 110 7.84 -20.66 -22.39
N ARG A 111 8.27 -19.53 -22.95
CA ARG A 111 8.98 -19.42 -24.23
C ARG A 111 10.04 -18.32 -24.18
N LEU A 112 11.00 -18.37 -25.10
CA LEU A 112 11.94 -17.28 -25.31
C LEU A 112 11.24 -16.13 -26.03
N GLY A 113 11.48 -14.91 -25.56
CA GLY A 113 11.09 -13.69 -26.27
C GLY A 113 12.03 -13.39 -27.44
N GLU A 114 11.59 -12.48 -28.30
CA GLU A 114 12.42 -12.00 -29.40
C GLU A 114 13.62 -11.17 -28.89
N PRO A 115 14.82 -11.32 -29.46
CA PRO A 115 15.94 -10.45 -29.16
C PRO A 115 15.59 -8.97 -29.39
N ASP A 116 16.16 -8.10 -28.57
CA ASP A 116 16.01 -6.62 -28.64
C ASP A 116 14.60 -6.06 -28.41
N ASN A 117 13.60 -6.91 -28.20
CA ASN A 117 12.24 -6.52 -27.84
C ASN A 117 11.98 -6.73 -26.34
N PRO A 118 11.17 -5.87 -25.68
CA PRO A 118 10.68 -6.16 -24.35
C PRO A 118 9.88 -7.47 -24.34
N PRO A 119 10.01 -8.32 -23.30
CA PRO A 119 9.26 -9.57 -23.23
C PRO A 119 7.76 -9.30 -23.15
N GLU A 120 6.96 -10.10 -23.86
CA GLU A 120 5.52 -10.20 -23.64
C GLU A 120 5.19 -11.12 -22.44
N PRO A 121 3.96 -11.10 -21.90
CA PRO A 121 3.52 -12.10 -20.92
C PRO A 121 3.76 -13.54 -21.41
N GLY A 122 4.31 -14.38 -20.54
CA GLY A 122 4.74 -15.74 -20.86
C GLY A 122 6.11 -15.84 -21.55
N GLU A 123 6.82 -14.73 -21.79
CA GLU A 123 8.15 -14.74 -22.38
C GLU A 123 9.28 -14.48 -21.37
N LEU A 124 10.44 -15.07 -21.67
CA LEU A 124 11.73 -14.73 -21.07
C LEU A 124 12.64 -14.14 -22.16
N ALA A 125 13.02 -12.87 -21.98
CA ALA A 125 13.99 -12.22 -22.84
C ALA A 125 15.38 -12.26 -22.20
N VAL A 126 16.40 -12.64 -22.98
CA VAL A 126 17.81 -12.56 -22.55
C VAL A 126 18.34 -11.19 -22.91
N ILE A 127 18.61 -10.35 -21.91
CA ILE A 127 19.07 -8.98 -22.10
C ILE A 127 20.57 -8.95 -22.37
N ALA A 128 21.35 -9.67 -21.57
CA ALA A 128 22.80 -9.75 -21.74
C ALA A 128 23.41 -10.93 -21.01
N LEU A 129 24.53 -11.44 -21.52
CA LEU A 129 25.48 -12.23 -20.73
C LEU A 129 26.73 -11.37 -20.51
N ARG A 130 26.91 -10.92 -19.26
CA ARG A 130 28.04 -10.07 -18.86
C ARG A 130 29.23 -10.96 -18.50
N ASP A 131 30.29 -10.86 -19.31
CA ASP A 131 31.58 -11.52 -19.10
C ASP A 131 32.63 -10.46 -18.70
N PRO A 132 32.89 -10.27 -17.38
CA PRO A 132 33.79 -9.21 -16.91
C PRO A 132 35.25 -9.46 -17.31
N ASP A 133 35.66 -10.71 -17.43
CA ASP A 133 37.04 -11.11 -17.74
C ASP A 133 37.28 -11.24 -19.25
N ARG A 134 36.21 -11.14 -20.07
CA ARG A 134 36.23 -11.33 -21.53
C ARG A 134 36.88 -12.67 -21.90
N ALA A 135 36.60 -13.69 -21.12
CA ALA A 135 37.11 -15.04 -21.31
C ALA A 135 36.51 -15.71 -22.57
N LEU A 136 35.31 -15.29 -22.98
CA LEU A 136 34.61 -15.82 -24.14
C LEU A 136 34.71 -14.89 -25.35
N SER A 137 34.76 -15.47 -26.55
CA SER A 137 34.54 -14.70 -27.79
C SER A 137 33.08 -14.19 -27.85
N ALA A 138 32.83 -13.13 -28.61
CA ALA A 138 31.48 -12.57 -28.75
C ALA A 138 30.46 -13.61 -29.26
N GLU A 139 30.87 -14.47 -30.19
CA GLU A 139 30.05 -15.57 -30.71
C GLU A 139 29.72 -16.60 -29.62
N LEU A 140 30.73 -17.06 -28.88
CA LEU A 140 30.53 -18.01 -27.78
C LEU A 140 29.66 -17.43 -26.67
N ASN A 141 29.84 -16.15 -26.34
CA ASN A 141 29.04 -15.46 -25.35
C ASN A 141 27.56 -15.40 -25.79
N ALA A 142 27.29 -15.11 -27.06
CA ALA A 142 25.92 -15.09 -27.60
C ALA A 142 25.28 -16.49 -27.62
N LEU A 143 26.02 -17.52 -28.06
CA LEU A 143 25.53 -18.90 -28.06
C LEU A 143 25.23 -19.41 -26.65
N LEU A 144 26.11 -19.10 -25.68
CA LEU A 144 25.89 -19.45 -24.28
C LEU A 144 24.67 -18.71 -23.71
N ALA A 145 24.52 -17.41 -23.98
CA ALA A 145 23.37 -16.63 -23.53
C ALA A 145 22.06 -17.23 -24.04
N PHE A 146 22.00 -17.59 -25.33
CA PHE A 146 20.85 -18.26 -25.93
C PHE A 146 20.57 -19.64 -25.31
N ALA A 147 21.61 -20.47 -25.14
CA ALA A 147 21.47 -21.80 -24.55
C ALA A 147 21.00 -21.74 -23.10
N LEU A 148 21.50 -20.81 -22.29
CA LEU A 148 21.06 -20.60 -20.91
C LEU A 148 19.61 -20.10 -20.84
N GLY A 149 19.22 -19.15 -21.71
CA GLY A 149 17.82 -18.72 -21.81
C GLY A 149 16.88 -19.87 -22.15
N GLY A 150 17.23 -20.67 -23.17
CA GLY A 150 16.47 -21.85 -23.56
C GLY A 150 16.35 -22.88 -22.43
N PHE A 151 17.41 -23.06 -21.65
CA PHE A 151 17.40 -23.92 -20.47
C PHE A 151 16.45 -23.43 -19.39
N LEU A 152 16.45 -22.13 -19.08
CA LEU A 152 15.52 -21.56 -18.10
C LEU A 152 14.08 -21.80 -18.52
N VAL A 153 13.76 -21.58 -19.80
CA VAL A 153 12.43 -21.82 -20.37
C VAL A 153 12.02 -23.29 -20.27
N GLN A 154 12.92 -24.22 -20.66
CA GLN A 154 12.65 -25.68 -20.55
C GLN A 154 12.42 -26.12 -19.09
N ASN A 155 13.00 -25.41 -18.12
CA ASN A 155 12.87 -25.68 -16.70
C ASN A 155 11.94 -24.68 -15.98
N ALA A 156 11.13 -23.90 -16.71
CA ALA A 156 10.17 -22.97 -16.11
C ALA A 156 9.23 -23.70 -15.16
N GLY A 157 8.83 -24.91 -15.55
CA GLY A 157 8.06 -25.84 -14.75
C GLY A 157 8.75 -26.35 -13.49
N SER A 158 10.00 -25.98 -13.18
CA SER A 158 10.67 -26.32 -11.91
C SER A 158 10.80 -25.13 -10.97
N VAL A 159 10.60 -23.91 -11.47
CA VAL A 159 10.62 -22.70 -10.65
C VAL A 159 9.28 -22.57 -9.92
N ARG A 160 9.34 -22.43 -8.60
CA ARG A 160 8.18 -22.45 -7.67
C ARG A 160 8.23 -21.32 -6.64
N PHE A 161 9.07 -20.33 -6.88
CA PHE A 161 9.16 -19.17 -6.00
C PHE A 161 7.87 -18.33 -6.09
N VAL A 162 7.29 -18.04 -4.93
CA VAL A 162 6.10 -17.19 -4.78
C VAL A 162 6.56 -15.85 -4.24
N PHE A 163 6.38 -14.79 -5.03
CA PHE A 163 6.71 -13.43 -4.61
C PHE A 163 5.78 -12.94 -3.52
N ALA A 164 4.48 -13.15 -3.74
CA ALA A 164 3.44 -12.81 -2.78
C ALA A 164 2.27 -13.77 -2.89
N ALA A 165 1.59 -13.98 -1.76
CA ALA A 165 0.32 -14.66 -1.69
C ALA A 165 -0.74 -13.67 -1.21
N VAL A 166 -1.88 -13.64 -1.87
CA VAL A 166 -3.02 -12.79 -1.53
C VAL A 166 -4.15 -13.68 -1.01
N ASN A 167 -4.77 -13.26 0.09
CA ASN A 167 -5.92 -13.88 0.76
C ASN A 167 -5.76 -15.34 1.21
N LEU A 168 -4.53 -15.85 1.33
CA LEU A 168 -4.25 -17.21 1.80
C LEU A 168 -4.92 -17.53 3.16
N VAL A 169 -5.10 -16.50 3.98
CA VAL A 169 -5.97 -16.54 5.18
C VAL A 169 -6.82 -15.27 5.18
N PRO A 170 -8.16 -15.38 5.09
CA PRO A 170 -9.03 -14.22 5.17
C PRO A 170 -8.79 -13.46 6.49
N PRO A 171 -8.58 -12.13 6.46
CA PRO A 171 -8.29 -11.38 7.67
C PRO A 171 -9.50 -11.36 8.61
N ALA A 172 -9.33 -11.88 9.83
CA ALA A 172 -10.41 -11.96 10.82
C ALA A 172 -10.84 -10.59 11.37
N THR A 173 -9.94 -9.61 11.44
CA THR A 173 -10.17 -8.28 12.03
C THR A 173 -10.26 -7.14 11.01
N ASN A 174 -9.82 -7.36 9.77
CA ASN A 174 -9.73 -6.34 8.72
C ASN A 174 -10.28 -6.85 7.37
N SER A 175 -11.42 -7.54 7.39
CA SER A 175 -12.05 -8.11 6.18
C SER A 175 -12.36 -7.06 5.09
N TRP A 176 -12.53 -5.79 5.46
CA TRP A 176 -12.70 -4.67 4.53
C TRP A 176 -11.43 -4.33 3.71
N LEU A 177 -10.27 -4.88 4.07
CA LEU A 177 -9.01 -4.79 3.32
C LEU A 177 -8.73 -6.04 2.46
N THR A 178 -9.70 -6.93 2.30
CA THR A 178 -9.56 -8.14 1.48
C THR A 178 -9.55 -7.74 0.00
N PRO A 179 -8.44 -7.96 -0.75
CA PRO A 179 -8.40 -7.71 -2.18
C PRO A 179 -9.39 -8.60 -2.95
N GLN A 180 -9.97 -8.04 -4.01
CA GLN A 180 -10.79 -8.76 -5.00
C GLN A 180 -10.09 -8.80 -6.36
N GLN A 181 -9.36 -7.74 -6.73
CA GLN A 181 -8.49 -7.74 -7.91
C GLN A 181 -7.14 -7.13 -7.58
N ASN A 182 -6.11 -7.68 -8.20
CA ASN A 182 -4.72 -7.34 -7.93
C ASN A 182 -3.95 -7.02 -9.22
N ALA A 183 -3.02 -6.08 -9.12
CA ALA A 183 -1.96 -5.86 -10.10
C ALA A 183 -0.62 -5.80 -9.36
N TYR A 184 0.47 -5.96 -10.10
CA TYR A 184 1.80 -5.72 -9.57
C TYR A 184 2.54 -4.72 -10.45
N GLY A 185 3.65 -4.21 -9.94
CA GLY A 185 4.58 -3.43 -10.72
C GLY A 185 5.93 -3.28 -10.03
N TYR A 186 6.95 -3.03 -10.84
CA TYR A 186 8.26 -2.61 -10.43
C TYR A 186 8.36 -1.09 -10.53
N TYR A 187 8.80 -0.48 -9.42
CA TYR A 187 9.03 0.95 -9.34
C TYR A 187 10.48 1.22 -8.97
N GLN A 188 11.13 2.10 -9.72
CA GLN A 188 12.45 2.63 -9.39
C GLN A 188 12.45 4.11 -9.76
N ALA A 189 12.73 4.96 -8.77
CA ALA A 189 12.83 6.39 -9.02
C ALA A 189 14.04 6.69 -9.91
N GLU A 190 13.92 7.68 -10.79
CA GLU A 190 15.02 8.10 -11.66
C GLU A 190 16.25 8.49 -10.84
N GLY A 191 17.42 7.95 -11.19
CA GLY A 191 18.67 8.17 -10.47
C GLY A 191 18.81 7.41 -9.14
N SER A 192 17.80 6.66 -8.70
CA SER A 192 17.88 5.77 -7.53
C SER A 192 18.36 4.37 -7.91
N LEU A 193 19.25 3.78 -7.12
CA LEU A 193 19.59 2.35 -7.21
C LEU A 193 18.59 1.45 -6.47
N GLN A 194 17.74 2.02 -5.62
CA GLN A 194 16.73 1.26 -4.88
C GLN A 194 15.48 1.08 -5.76
N GLY A 195 15.21 -0.17 -6.13
CA GLY A 195 13.93 -0.59 -6.71
C GLY A 195 12.95 -1.06 -5.64
N PHE A 196 11.68 -1.13 -6.04
CA PHE A 196 10.57 -1.61 -5.24
C PHE A 196 9.70 -2.54 -6.07
N LEU A 197 9.28 -3.66 -5.48
CA LEU A 197 8.20 -4.47 -6.00
C LEU A 197 6.92 -4.07 -5.28
N VAL A 198 5.86 -3.81 -6.05
CA VAL A 198 4.63 -3.19 -5.57
C VAL A 198 3.44 -4.04 -5.97
N ILE A 199 2.54 -4.28 -5.03
CA ILE A 199 1.23 -4.87 -5.28
C ILE A 199 0.17 -3.80 -5.08
N TYR A 200 -0.72 -3.70 -6.05
CA TYR A 200 -1.86 -2.80 -6.04
C TYR A 200 -3.12 -3.63 -5.97
N SER A 201 -4.07 -3.23 -5.12
CA SER A 201 -5.31 -3.97 -4.95
C SER A 201 -6.53 -3.06 -4.89
N VAL A 202 -7.65 -3.58 -5.36
CA VAL A 202 -8.99 -3.06 -5.09
C VAL A 202 -9.78 -4.07 -4.26
N THR A 203 -10.66 -3.59 -3.40
CA THR A 203 -11.44 -4.45 -2.46
C THR A 203 -12.84 -4.76 -2.98
N ASN A 204 -13.10 -4.50 -4.26
CA ASN A 204 -14.36 -4.76 -4.96
C ASN A 204 -14.10 -5.16 -6.43
N ASP A 205 -15.16 -5.51 -7.16
CA ASP A 205 -15.06 -6.01 -8.53
C ASP A 205 -14.99 -4.90 -9.60
N ARG A 206 -14.54 -3.69 -9.26
CA ARG A 206 -14.43 -2.60 -10.24
C ARG A 206 -13.31 -2.85 -11.24
N ASP A 207 -13.48 -2.35 -12.46
CA ASP A 207 -12.45 -2.47 -13.49
C ASP A 207 -11.18 -1.71 -13.11
N ILE A 208 -10.05 -2.42 -13.13
CA ILE A 208 -8.71 -1.88 -12.83
C ILE A 208 -7.89 -1.59 -14.08
N SER A 209 -8.40 -1.87 -15.29
CA SER A 209 -7.65 -1.78 -16.55
C SER A 209 -7.10 -0.38 -16.86
N GLN A 210 -7.78 0.66 -16.37
CA GLN A 210 -7.40 2.06 -16.57
C GLN A 210 -6.63 2.67 -15.38
N LEU A 211 -6.41 1.90 -14.31
CA LEU A 211 -5.70 2.40 -13.13
C LEU A 211 -4.20 2.47 -13.40
N GLN A 212 -3.60 3.60 -13.02
CA GLN A 212 -2.16 3.80 -13.19
C GLN A 212 -1.39 2.94 -12.20
N ARG A 213 -0.38 2.21 -12.69
CA ARG A 213 0.55 1.42 -11.85
C ARG A 213 1.75 2.26 -11.44
N THR A 214 1.44 3.39 -10.80
CA THR A 214 2.44 4.33 -10.28
C THR A 214 2.31 4.43 -8.77
N VAL A 215 3.43 4.71 -8.10
CA VAL A 215 3.49 4.87 -6.65
C VAL A 215 3.84 6.29 -6.32
N ASP A 216 3.12 6.86 -5.35
CA ASP A 216 3.48 8.13 -4.74
C ASP A 216 4.77 7.91 -3.94
N PRO A 217 5.88 8.61 -4.26
CA PRO A 217 7.15 8.40 -3.56
C PRO A 217 7.07 8.56 -2.04
N THR A 218 6.06 9.28 -1.53
CA THR A 218 5.83 9.45 -0.09
C THR A 218 5.39 8.17 0.62
N VAL A 219 4.87 7.18 -0.12
CA VAL A 219 4.52 5.84 0.39
C VAL A 219 5.74 4.95 0.52
N LEU A 220 6.80 5.19 -0.25
CA LEU A 220 7.93 4.28 -0.33
C LEU A 220 8.76 4.29 0.96
N PRO A 221 9.18 3.13 1.47
CA PRO A 221 9.90 3.05 2.73
C PRO A 221 11.32 3.59 2.57
N THR A 222 11.68 4.59 3.37
CA THR A 222 13.03 5.17 3.39
C THR A 222 13.91 4.45 4.41
N THR A 223 13.46 4.32 5.66
CA THR A 223 14.19 3.71 6.78
C THR A 223 13.86 2.24 7.02
N THR A 224 12.71 1.76 6.55
CA THR A 224 12.27 0.37 6.68
C THR A 224 12.38 -0.38 5.34
N ASN A 225 11.96 -1.66 5.27
CA ASN A 225 11.99 -2.44 4.03
C ASN A 225 10.63 -2.61 3.34
N ALA A 226 9.54 -2.19 3.99
CA ALA A 226 8.17 -2.37 3.50
C ALA A 226 7.24 -1.20 3.88
N SER A 227 6.21 -0.97 3.06
CA SER A 227 5.11 -0.05 3.36
C SER A 227 3.78 -0.51 2.78
N PHE A 228 2.68 -0.15 3.46
CA PHE A 228 1.31 -0.48 3.06
C PHE A 228 0.44 0.77 3.14
N ALA A 229 -0.11 1.23 2.02
CA ALA A 229 -1.02 2.36 1.96
C ALA A 229 -2.47 1.90 1.77
N ILE A 230 -3.39 2.63 2.38
CA ILE A 230 -4.85 2.46 2.34
C ILE A 230 -5.44 3.79 1.88
N SER A 231 -6.28 3.75 0.86
CA SER A 231 -6.92 4.93 0.27
C SER A 231 -7.68 5.76 1.30
N ASP A 232 -7.79 7.06 1.07
CA ASP A 232 -8.55 7.94 1.97
C ASP A 232 -10.01 7.52 2.06
N GLU A 233 -10.58 7.08 0.94
CA GLU A 233 -11.95 6.56 0.89
C GLU A 233 -12.13 5.38 1.84
N LEU A 234 -11.29 4.34 1.73
CA LEU A 234 -11.41 3.18 2.59
C LEU A 234 -11.15 3.53 4.06
N TYR A 235 -10.15 4.36 4.32
CA TYR A 235 -9.83 4.83 5.67
C TYR A 235 -11.01 5.61 6.28
N LEU A 236 -11.54 6.60 5.58
CA LEU A 236 -12.63 7.43 6.08
C LEU A 236 -13.94 6.64 6.22
N THR A 237 -14.24 5.71 5.33
CA THR A 237 -15.50 4.94 5.36
C THR A 237 -15.46 3.76 6.34
N ASN A 238 -14.34 3.06 6.48
CA ASN A 238 -14.26 1.86 7.32
C ASN A 238 -13.71 2.11 8.72
N ILE A 239 -13.01 3.22 8.93
CA ILE A 239 -12.44 3.57 10.24
C ILE A 239 -13.13 4.82 10.80
N ILE A 240 -13.19 5.92 10.03
CA ILE A 240 -13.71 7.19 10.57
C ILE A 240 -15.24 7.25 10.65
N ALA A 241 -15.98 6.84 9.61
CA ALA A 241 -17.45 6.90 9.63
C ALA A 241 -18.07 6.10 10.79
N PRO A 242 -17.63 4.86 11.11
CA PRO A 242 -18.05 4.14 12.31
C PRO A 242 -17.74 4.89 13.60
N SER A 243 -16.56 5.52 13.68
CA SER A 243 -16.18 6.34 14.82
C SER A 243 -17.13 7.51 15.04
N LEU A 244 -17.47 8.21 13.96
CA LEU A 244 -18.43 9.32 14.00
C LEU A 244 -19.85 8.83 14.28
N GLY A 245 -20.21 7.64 13.79
CA GLY A 245 -21.46 6.96 14.12
C GLY A 245 -21.65 6.82 15.63
N ASN A 246 -20.63 6.28 16.31
CA ASN A 246 -20.63 6.20 17.78
C ASN A 246 -20.67 7.60 18.42
N ALA A 247 -19.86 8.54 17.92
CA ALA A 247 -19.79 9.92 18.42
C ALA A 247 -21.12 10.65 18.47
N PHE A 248 -21.94 10.46 17.44
CA PHE A 248 -23.24 11.10 17.31
C PHE A 248 -24.40 10.15 17.58
N SER A 249 -24.13 8.96 18.15
CA SER A 249 -25.14 7.94 18.44
C SER A 249 -26.05 7.64 17.23
N THR A 250 -25.45 7.48 16.06
CA THR A 250 -26.10 7.28 14.76
C THR A 250 -25.47 6.11 14.00
N GLY A 251 -26.16 5.61 12.98
CA GLY A 251 -25.62 4.59 12.07
C GLY A 251 -24.60 5.15 11.08
N THR A 252 -23.76 4.29 10.51
CA THR A 252 -22.76 4.65 9.48
C THR A 252 -23.40 5.14 8.17
N ASP A 253 -24.66 4.80 7.92
CA ASP A 253 -25.48 5.30 6.81
C ASP A 253 -25.73 6.82 6.88
N ALA A 254 -25.47 7.44 8.04
CA ALA A 254 -25.48 8.89 8.20
C ALA A 254 -24.29 9.58 7.50
N PHE A 255 -23.32 8.83 6.97
CA PHE A 255 -22.11 9.36 6.36
C PHE A 255 -21.91 8.83 4.94
N LEU A 256 -21.46 9.72 4.04
CA LEU A 256 -21.15 9.39 2.66
C LEU A 256 -19.81 10.02 2.27
N TYR A 257 -18.96 9.26 1.61
CA TYR A 257 -17.71 9.77 1.07
C TYR A 257 -17.94 10.43 -0.29
N ASP A 258 -17.45 11.65 -0.43
CA ASP A 258 -17.45 12.43 -1.66
C ASP A 258 -16.06 12.34 -2.30
N SER A 259 -15.91 11.46 -3.29
CA SER A 259 -14.65 11.22 -3.98
C SER A 259 -14.15 12.41 -4.80
N GLY A 260 -15.05 13.33 -5.20
CA GLY A 260 -14.69 14.54 -5.94
C GLY A 260 -14.01 15.59 -5.06
N GLN A 261 -14.30 15.57 -3.75
CA GLN A 261 -13.74 16.51 -2.78
C GLN A 261 -12.78 15.85 -1.77
N GLY A 262 -12.75 14.51 -1.70
CA GLY A 262 -11.95 13.76 -0.74
C GLY A 262 -12.40 13.99 0.71
N VAL A 263 -13.72 14.08 0.93
CA VAL A 263 -14.30 14.35 2.25
C VAL A 263 -15.41 13.37 2.57
N LEU A 264 -15.52 13.01 3.84
CA LEU A 264 -16.69 12.33 4.40
C LEU A 264 -17.71 13.37 4.85
N ARG A 265 -18.96 13.25 4.39
CA ARG A 265 -20.07 14.17 4.68
C ARG A 265 -21.18 13.48 5.44
N ASN A 266 -21.91 14.22 6.28
CA ASN A 266 -23.16 13.71 6.82
C ASN A 266 -24.30 13.82 5.79
N THR A 267 -25.22 12.86 5.81
CA THR A 267 -26.40 12.81 4.92
C THR A 267 -27.68 13.28 5.62
N ARG A 268 -27.63 13.42 6.95
CA ARG A 268 -28.73 13.87 7.80
C ARG A 268 -28.21 14.61 9.03
N ARG A 269 -29.09 15.34 9.71
CA ARG A 269 -28.79 16.04 10.97
C ARG A 269 -28.25 15.05 12.02
N LEU A 270 -27.15 15.44 12.67
CA LEU A 270 -26.53 14.70 13.76
C LEU A 270 -26.80 15.41 15.08
N HIS A 271 -27.23 14.67 16.10
CA HIS A 271 -27.42 15.22 17.43
C HIS A 271 -26.13 15.08 18.23
N THR A 272 -25.73 16.13 18.93
CA THR A 272 -24.57 16.08 19.83
C THR A 272 -25.01 15.81 21.26
N ARG A 273 -24.05 15.63 22.17
CA ARG A 273 -24.34 15.49 23.60
C ARG A 273 -25.02 16.74 24.14
N THR A 274 -25.94 16.55 25.08
CA THR A 274 -26.60 17.64 25.80
C THR A 274 -25.56 18.46 26.56
N VAL A 275 -25.60 19.78 26.38
CA VAL A 275 -24.75 20.72 27.08
C VAL A 275 -25.54 21.37 28.20
N ARG A 276 -25.03 21.32 29.43
CA ARG A 276 -25.67 21.98 30.57
C ARG A 276 -24.92 23.27 30.92
N SER A 277 -25.62 24.40 30.89
CA SER A 277 -25.11 25.67 31.42
C SER A 277 -26.08 26.19 32.48
N GLY A 278 -25.57 26.35 33.71
CA GLY A 278 -26.40 26.60 34.90
C GLY A 278 -27.46 25.50 35.12
N LEU A 279 -28.74 25.87 35.10
CA LEU A 279 -29.88 24.97 35.29
C LEU A 279 -30.55 24.54 33.97
N ILE A 280 -30.03 24.95 32.82
CA ILE A 280 -30.66 24.72 31.51
C ILE A 280 -29.83 23.72 30.70
N ASN A 281 -30.54 22.77 30.08
CA ASN A 281 -29.99 21.83 29.12
C ASN A 281 -30.22 22.33 27.69
N TYR A 282 -29.14 22.35 26.92
CA TYR A 282 -29.08 22.73 25.52
C TYR A 282 -28.81 21.49 24.67
N TYR A 283 -29.37 21.45 23.47
CA TYR A 283 -29.32 20.30 22.58
C TYR A 283 -28.75 20.74 21.24
N PRO A 284 -27.41 20.84 21.11
CA PRO A 284 -26.79 21.22 19.85
C PRO A 284 -26.98 20.12 18.80
N PHE A 285 -26.91 20.52 17.54
CA PHE A 285 -26.99 19.63 16.39
C PHE A 285 -26.02 20.09 15.29
N ILE A 286 -25.60 19.14 14.44
CA ILE A 286 -24.75 19.38 13.28
C ILE A 286 -25.57 19.07 12.03
N ASP A 287 -25.68 20.04 11.13
CA ASP A 287 -26.36 19.90 9.84
C ASP A 287 -25.36 19.66 8.70
N ALA A 288 -24.13 20.18 8.84
CA ALA A 288 -23.05 19.99 7.88
C ALA A 288 -21.79 19.50 8.61
N LEU A 289 -21.27 18.36 8.18
CA LEU A 289 -20.01 17.78 8.64
C LEU A 289 -19.20 17.48 7.40
N GLU A 290 -17.94 17.91 7.38
CA GLU A 290 -16.95 17.50 6.40
C GLU A 290 -15.70 17.03 7.16
N VAL A 291 -15.23 15.83 6.86
CA VAL A 291 -14.02 15.27 7.45
C VAL A 291 -13.09 14.76 6.36
N ARG A 292 -11.81 15.11 6.45
CA ARG A 292 -10.75 14.60 5.55
C ARG A 292 -9.49 14.26 6.32
N SER A 293 -8.65 13.39 5.76
CA SER A 293 -7.29 13.20 6.26
C SER A 293 -6.32 14.11 5.50
N GLY A 294 -5.38 14.74 6.20
CA GLY A 294 -4.44 15.66 5.57
C GLY A 294 -3.46 16.25 6.57
N ASP A 295 -2.24 16.52 6.12
CA ASP A 295 -1.21 17.22 6.90
C ASP A 295 -0.87 16.54 8.25
N GLY A 296 -0.92 15.21 8.31
CA GLY A 296 -0.65 14.47 9.56
C GLY A 296 -1.81 14.51 10.56
N ALA A 297 -3.00 14.90 10.12
CA ALA A 297 -4.15 15.11 11.00
C ALA A 297 -5.46 14.69 10.34
N LEU A 298 -6.51 14.64 11.16
CA LEU A 298 -7.89 14.53 10.73
C LEU A 298 -8.51 15.94 10.83
N GLN A 299 -8.85 16.50 9.68
CA GLN A 299 -9.38 17.85 9.56
C GLN A 299 -10.90 17.77 9.46
N GLY A 300 -11.58 18.44 10.38
CA GLY A 300 -13.03 18.48 10.46
C GLY A 300 -13.58 19.89 10.31
N LEU A 301 -14.67 20.03 9.56
CA LEU A 301 -15.49 21.23 9.49
C LEU A 301 -16.92 20.87 9.89
N TYR A 302 -17.45 21.54 10.91
CA TYR A 302 -18.73 21.23 11.52
C TYR A 302 -19.60 22.49 11.56
N GLY A 303 -20.67 22.50 10.77
CA GLY A 303 -21.72 23.51 10.75
C GLY A 303 -22.98 23.02 11.46
N GLY A 304 -23.49 23.79 12.40
CA GLY A 304 -24.59 23.38 13.25
C GLY A 304 -25.34 24.51 13.89
N GLY A 305 -26.18 24.17 14.86
CA GLY A 305 -26.93 25.14 15.62
C GLY A 305 -27.43 24.61 16.95
N VAL A 306 -27.97 25.51 17.75
CA VAL A 306 -28.56 25.22 19.06
C VAL A 306 -29.65 26.22 19.39
N ASP A 307 -30.76 25.71 19.93
CA ASP A 307 -31.81 26.52 20.54
C ASP A 307 -31.36 26.93 21.95
N LEU A 308 -31.17 28.23 22.15
CA LEU A 308 -30.72 28.81 23.41
C LEU A 308 -31.87 29.15 24.38
N LYS A 309 -33.10 28.73 24.04
CA LYS A 309 -34.35 29.06 24.75
C LYS A 309 -34.67 30.55 24.69
N ALA A 310 -35.86 30.91 25.18
CA ALA A 310 -36.37 32.30 25.16
C ALA A 310 -36.38 32.97 23.77
N GLY A 311 -36.56 32.18 22.70
CA GLY A 311 -36.56 32.68 21.32
C GLY A 311 -35.17 33.00 20.76
N ILE A 312 -34.11 32.63 21.47
CA ILE A 312 -32.73 32.81 21.03
C ILE A 312 -32.28 31.55 20.31
N SER A 313 -31.73 31.71 19.11
CA SER A 313 -31.11 30.61 18.36
C SER A 313 -29.71 31.02 17.94
N MET A 314 -28.82 30.03 17.86
CA MET A 314 -27.45 30.23 17.44
C MET A 314 -27.09 29.21 16.37
N THR A 315 -26.41 29.67 15.32
CA THR A 315 -25.69 28.82 14.39
C THR A 315 -24.20 28.96 14.62
N TYR A 316 -23.46 27.89 14.37
CA TYR A 316 -22.01 27.86 14.54
C TYR A 316 -21.32 27.08 13.43
N THR A 317 -20.07 27.43 13.20
CA THR A 317 -19.12 26.69 12.37
C THR A 317 -17.84 26.48 13.16
N ILE A 318 -17.40 25.23 13.24
CA ILE A 318 -16.20 24.81 13.97
C ILE A 318 -15.26 24.12 12.99
N GLY A 319 -14.02 24.59 12.89
CA GLY A 319 -12.94 23.90 12.20
C GLY A 319 -11.99 23.30 13.23
N ALA A 320 -11.75 21.99 13.17
CA ALA A 320 -10.82 21.29 14.04
C ALA A 320 -9.74 20.58 13.23
N ASN A 321 -8.51 20.60 13.75
CA ASN A 321 -7.37 19.90 13.21
C ASN A 321 -6.81 18.92 14.26
N ASN A 322 -7.30 17.68 14.23
CA ASN A 322 -6.94 16.66 15.20
C ASN A 322 -5.66 15.94 14.76
N ALA A 323 -4.51 16.30 15.36
CA ALA A 323 -3.22 15.72 14.99
C ALA A 323 -3.16 14.22 15.28
N ALA A 324 -2.61 13.46 14.33
CA ALA A 324 -2.44 12.02 14.45
C ALA A 324 -1.12 11.68 15.15
N HIS A 325 -1.17 10.70 16.04
CA HIS A 325 -0.02 10.20 16.79
C HIS A 325 -0.06 8.68 16.80
N PHE A 326 1.04 8.05 16.42
CA PHE A 326 1.20 6.60 16.51
C PHE A 326 1.95 6.25 17.79
N THR A 327 1.34 5.46 18.67
CA THR A 327 1.95 5.04 19.94
C THR A 327 1.45 3.65 20.32
N ASP A 328 2.36 2.79 20.78
CA ASP A 328 2.08 1.41 21.20
C ASP A 328 1.29 0.59 20.16
N GLY A 329 1.57 0.78 18.87
CA GLY A 329 0.90 0.04 17.79
C GLY A 329 -0.51 0.53 17.46
N ILE A 330 -0.94 1.67 18.01
CA ILE A 330 -2.27 2.24 17.82
C ILE A 330 -2.14 3.67 17.26
N LEU A 331 -2.89 3.97 16.22
CA LEU A 331 -3.07 5.34 15.73
C LEU A 331 -4.10 6.07 16.61
N GLN A 332 -3.72 7.25 17.12
CA GLN A 332 -4.56 8.08 17.99
C GLN A 332 -4.64 9.50 17.43
N PHE A 333 -5.69 10.22 17.79
CA PHE A 333 -5.93 11.60 17.41
C PHE A 333 -6.04 12.47 18.66
N ALA A 334 -5.20 13.50 18.73
CA ALA A 334 -5.27 14.48 19.79
C ALA A 334 -6.42 15.48 19.54
N ALA A 335 -7.00 15.99 20.63
CA ALA A 335 -7.90 17.13 20.54
C ALA A 335 -7.15 18.34 19.97
N ASP A 336 -7.81 19.12 19.12
CA ASP A 336 -7.23 20.35 18.60
C ASP A 336 -7.07 21.36 19.74
N PRO A 337 -5.85 21.84 20.05
CA PRO A 337 -5.65 22.83 21.11
C PRO A 337 -6.20 24.22 20.75
N ARG A 338 -6.43 24.49 19.46
CA ARG A 338 -6.88 25.80 18.95
C ARG A 338 -7.85 25.63 17.77
N PRO A 339 -9.04 25.06 18.01
CA PRO A 339 -10.06 24.97 16.97
C PRO A 339 -10.48 26.38 16.51
N SER A 340 -10.78 26.52 15.23
CA SER A 340 -11.37 27.75 14.71
C SER A 340 -12.88 27.72 14.92
N GLU A 341 -13.45 28.86 15.31
CA GLU A 341 -14.87 28.98 15.59
C GLU A 341 -15.45 30.27 14.98
N SER A 342 -16.69 30.16 14.51
CA SER A 342 -17.51 31.29 14.09
C SER A 342 -18.95 31.00 14.49
N HIS A 343 -19.68 32.02 14.91
CA HIS A 343 -21.06 31.87 15.32
C HIS A 343 -21.90 33.11 14.98
N SER A 344 -23.20 32.89 14.82
CA SER A 344 -24.20 33.94 14.66
C SER A 344 -25.38 33.62 15.56
N ALA A 345 -25.74 34.57 16.42
CA ALA A 345 -26.86 34.42 17.34
C ALA A 345 -27.97 35.42 17.01
N HIS A 346 -29.19 34.93 16.90
CA HIS A 346 -30.38 35.77 16.88
C HIS A 346 -30.83 36.02 18.31
N ILE A 347 -30.61 37.24 18.82
CA ILE A 347 -31.02 37.66 20.15
C ILE A 347 -32.15 38.68 20.01
N PRO A 348 -33.35 38.43 20.55
CA PRO A 348 -34.40 39.42 20.56
C PRO A 348 -33.94 40.71 21.25
N TRP A 349 -34.29 41.87 20.69
CA TRP A 349 -33.82 43.18 21.13
C TRP A 349 -34.08 43.49 22.62
N TYR A 350 -35.06 42.84 23.24
CA TYR A 350 -35.39 42.98 24.66
C TYR A 350 -34.53 42.12 25.60
N TRP A 351 -33.57 41.33 25.07
CA TRP A 351 -32.78 40.36 25.83
C TRP A 351 -31.26 40.57 25.71
N PHE A 352 -30.78 41.79 25.99
CA PHE A 352 -29.37 42.20 25.84
C PHE A 352 -28.36 41.38 26.67
N ILE A 353 -28.78 40.72 27.75
CA ILE A 353 -27.94 39.81 28.57
C ILE A 353 -27.64 38.50 27.81
N GLY A 354 -28.39 38.17 26.75
CA GLY A 354 -28.23 36.97 25.95
C GLY A 354 -26.85 36.80 25.31
N GLY A 355 -26.11 37.90 25.07
CA GLY A 355 -24.76 37.84 24.50
C GLY A 355 -23.75 37.08 25.38
N LEU A 356 -23.85 37.21 26.71
CA LEU A 356 -22.98 36.47 27.65
C LEU A 356 -23.28 34.97 27.65
N ILE A 357 -24.55 34.60 27.45
CA ILE A 357 -24.99 33.20 27.38
C ILE A 357 -24.49 32.55 26.08
N VAL A 358 -24.52 33.28 24.96
CA VAL A 358 -24.00 32.83 23.65
C VAL A 358 -22.51 32.48 23.76
N ILE A 359 -21.69 33.38 24.32
CA ILE A 359 -20.25 33.16 24.48
C ILE A 359 -19.99 31.94 25.38
N ALA A 360 -20.65 31.87 26.54
CA ALA A 360 -20.48 30.76 27.47
C ALA A 360 -20.88 29.40 26.87
N ILE A 361 -21.86 29.36 25.97
CA ILE A 361 -22.28 28.11 25.32
C ILE A 361 -21.32 27.71 24.22
N ILE A 362 -20.78 28.64 23.43
CA ILE A 362 -19.73 28.34 22.44
C ILE A 362 -18.48 27.79 23.13
N GLU A 363 -18.04 28.43 24.20
CA GLU A 363 -16.89 27.96 25.00
C GLU A 363 -17.08 26.56 25.59
N ILE A 364 -18.31 26.06 25.72
CA ILE A 364 -18.60 24.69 26.17
C ILE A 364 -18.77 23.74 24.97
N VAL A 365 -19.50 24.16 23.92
CA VAL A 365 -19.81 23.33 22.76
C VAL A 365 -18.56 22.99 21.96
N VAL A 366 -17.65 23.96 21.76
CA VAL A 366 -16.44 23.77 20.93
C VAL A 366 -15.48 22.73 21.53
N PRO A 367 -15.10 22.80 22.82
CA PRO A 367 -14.30 21.74 23.44
C PRO A 367 -15.02 20.40 23.49
N ILE A 368 -16.34 20.36 23.69
CA ILE A 368 -17.08 19.09 23.67
C ILE A 368 -16.99 18.43 22.30
N ILE A 369 -17.24 19.17 21.20
CA ILE A 369 -17.17 18.61 19.85
C ILE A 369 -15.73 18.18 19.50
N SER A 370 -14.71 19.02 19.78
CA SER A 370 -13.31 18.69 19.50
C SER A 370 -12.80 17.49 20.33
N ASN A 371 -13.08 17.48 21.64
CA ASN A 371 -12.62 16.42 22.54
C ASN A 371 -13.41 15.12 22.34
N ASP A 372 -14.71 15.19 22.10
CA ASP A 372 -15.52 13.98 21.89
C ASP A 372 -15.13 13.29 20.58
N ILE A 373 -14.82 14.05 19.53
CA ILE A 373 -14.37 13.47 18.26
C ILE A 373 -12.99 12.84 18.43
N ALA A 374 -12.01 13.57 18.98
CA ALA A 374 -10.67 13.03 19.21
C ALA A 374 -10.69 11.80 20.14
N GLY A 375 -11.45 11.89 21.22
CA GLY A 375 -11.59 10.85 22.24
C GLY A 375 -12.30 9.60 21.72
N GLN A 376 -13.40 9.74 20.97
CA GLN A 376 -14.17 8.60 20.47
C GLN A 376 -13.52 7.95 19.25
N ILE A 377 -12.91 8.74 18.35
CA ILE A 377 -12.07 8.16 17.30
C ILE A 377 -10.94 7.35 17.94
N SER A 378 -10.21 7.90 18.91
CA SER A 378 -9.05 7.22 19.49
C SER A 378 -9.38 6.05 20.43
N ASN A 379 -10.43 6.15 21.25
CA ASN A 379 -10.73 5.16 22.29
C ASN A 379 -11.74 4.10 21.86
N ASP A 380 -12.77 4.48 21.10
CA ASP A 380 -13.85 3.56 20.74
C ASP A 380 -13.51 2.76 19.47
N ASN A 381 -12.48 3.18 18.72
CA ASN A 381 -12.00 2.50 17.52
C ASN A 381 -10.59 1.94 17.68
N ARG A 382 -10.15 1.71 18.92
CA ARG A 382 -8.83 1.15 19.23
C ARG A 382 -8.52 -0.11 18.44
N GLU A 383 -9.49 -1.00 18.25
CA GLU A 383 -9.27 -2.25 17.50
C GLU A 383 -9.00 -1.99 16.01
N ARG A 384 -9.76 -1.07 15.38
CA ARG A 384 -9.60 -0.71 13.96
C ARG A 384 -8.38 0.17 13.71
N LEU A 385 -7.95 0.94 14.71
CA LEU A 385 -6.76 1.79 14.68
C LEU A 385 -5.49 1.06 15.18
N ALA A 386 -5.63 -0.15 15.72
CA ALA A 386 -4.54 -1.00 16.14
C ALA A 386 -3.91 -1.76 14.97
N LEU A 387 -3.86 -1.17 13.77
CA LEU A 387 -3.18 -1.78 12.61
C LEU A 387 -1.68 -1.98 12.85
N GLY A 388 -1.08 -1.31 13.84
CA GLY A 388 0.27 -1.60 14.28
C GLY A 388 0.40 -2.94 15.03
N LYS A 389 -0.65 -3.35 15.75
CA LYS A 389 -0.73 -4.64 16.47
C LYS A 389 -1.28 -5.75 15.60
N TYR A 390 -2.26 -5.42 14.75
CA TYR A 390 -2.96 -6.33 13.85
C TYR A 390 -2.83 -5.81 12.42
N PRO A 391 -1.62 -5.90 11.83
CA PRO A 391 -1.39 -5.44 10.48
C PRO A 391 -2.27 -6.18 9.47
N PRO A 392 -2.57 -5.57 8.32
CA PRO A 392 -3.24 -6.26 7.22
C PRO A 392 -2.47 -7.53 6.85
N SER A 393 -3.15 -8.67 6.87
CA SER A 393 -2.58 -9.99 6.55
C SER A 393 -3.09 -10.54 5.22
N SER A 394 -3.83 -9.74 4.45
CA SER A 394 -4.38 -10.15 3.16
C SER A 394 -3.32 -10.29 2.07
N ILE A 395 -2.12 -9.77 2.28
CA ILE A 395 -0.98 -9.92 1.36
C ILE A 395 0.24 -10.36 2.17
N LEU A 396 0.83 -11.49 1.78
CA LEU A 396 2.00 -12.09 2.42
C LEU A 396 3.14 -12.18 1.42
N TRP A 397 4.28 -11.56 1.71
CA TRP A 397 5.46 -11.62 0.85
C TRP A 397 6.27 -12.90 1.09
N GLY A 398 6.91 -13.42 0.05
CA GLY A 398 7.57 -14.73 0.09
C GLY A 398 6.61 -15.88 0.42
N GLY A 399 5.30 -15.66 0.30
CA GLY A 399 4.24 -16.61 0.64
C GLY A 399 3.92 -16.77 2.13
N SER A 400 4.57 -16.02 3.04
CA SER A 400 4.31 -16.18 4.49
C SER A 400 4.61 -14.96 5.36
N SER A 401 5.38 -13.99 4.87
CA SER A 401 5.82 -12.86 5.70
C SER A 401 4.84 -11.69 5.61
N ALA A 402 4.25 -11.35 6.75
CA ALA A 402 3.42 -10.15 6.92
C ALA A 402 4.27 -8.95 7.36
N ILE A 403 3.74 -7.74 7.20
CA ILE A 403 4.40 -6.51 7.66
C ILE A 403 4.37 -6.40 9.19
N SER A 404 5.55 -6.23 9.80
CA SER A 404 5.70 -5.76 11.17
C SER A 404 5.77 -4.25 11.17
N VAL A 405 4.65 -3.60 11.52
CA VAL A 405 4.47 -2.15 11.45
C VAL A 405 5.26 -1.43 12.55
N THR A 406 6.06 -0.45 12.16
CA THR A 406 6.85 0.40 13.06
C THR A 406 6.32 1.83 13.15
N ASP A 407 5.57 2.28 12.15
CA ASP A 407 5.01 3.63 12.10
C ASP A 407 3.72 3.67 11.28
N ILE A 408 2.80 4.58 11.61
CA ILE A 408 1.56 4.83 10.86
C ILE A 408 1.37 6.33 10.74
N LYS A 409 1.05 6.78 9.53
CA LYS A 409 0.79 8.20 9.23
C LYS A 409 -0.47 8.37 8.38
N VAL A 410 -1.01 9.59 8.41
CA VAL A 410 -2.20 9.98 7.64
C VAL A 410 -1.94 11.28 6.88
N ASN A 411 -2.21 11.30 5.57
CA ASN A 411 -2.06 12.49 4.73
C ASN A 411 -2.79 12.33 3.38
N GLY A 412 -4.12 12.46 3.38
CA GLY A 412 -4.96 12.18 2.20
C GLY A 412 -5.03 10.70 1.85
N ALA A 413 -4.64 9.85 2.79
CA ALA A 413 -4.68 8.39 2.83
C ALA A 413 -3.90 7.96 4.09
N MET A 414 -4.08 6.71 4.52
CA MET A 414 -3.35 6.15 5.66
C MET A 414 -2.23 5.25 5.15
N TRP A 415 -1.02 5.37 5.66
CA TRP A 415 0.06 4.44 5.32
C TRP A 415 0.82 3.95 6.53
N LEU A 416 1.24 2.70 6.44
CA LEU A 416 1.98 1.97 7.43
C LEU A 416 3.38 1.73 6.88
N SER A 417 4.39 1.94 7.71
CA SER A 417 5.78 1.62 7.40
C SER A 417 6.27 0.56 8.37
N GLY A 418 7.02 -0.41 7.87
CA GLY A 418 7.45 -1.54 8.69
C GLY A 418 8.47 -2.42 8.00
N ASN A 419 8.79 -3.53 8.64
CA ASN A 419 9.70 -4.54 8.10
C ASN A 419 8.99 -5.87 7.88
N ILE A 420 9.47 -6.62 6.90
CA ILE A 420 9.07 -7.98 6.57
C ILE A 420 10.28 -8.90 6.70
#